data_AF-A0A2X1KPW7-F1
#
_entry.id   AF-A0A2X1KPW7-F1
#
_cell.length_a   1.000
_cell.length_b   1.000
_cell.length_c   1.000
_cell.angle_alpha   90.00
_cell.angle_beta   90.00
_cell.angle_gamma   90.00
#
_symmetry.space_group_name_H-M   'P 1'
#
loop_
_entity.id
_entity.type
_entity.pdbx_description
1 polymer ?
#
loop_
_entity_poly.entity_id
_entity_poly.type
_entity_poly.pdbx_seq_one_letter_code
_entity_poly.pdbx_strand_id
1 'polypeptide(L)' 'MAKSRYFSRVDEIRVLEKTADSARIHVRFTLTNGNNEEQELVLQRREGKWEIADFIRPNSGSLLKQIEAKTAARLKQ' A
#
# COMPACT_ATOMS: atom_id res chain seq x y z
N MET A 1 16.42 -24.09 1.00
CA MET A 1 14.99 -23.86 1.30
C MET A 1 14.76 -22.36 1.38
N ALA A 2 13.83 -21.80 0.60
CA ALA A 2 13.50 -20.38 0.71
C ALA A 2 12.83 -20.14 2.07
N LYS A 3 13.41 -19.28 2.92
CA LYS A 3 12.74 -18.86 4.16
C LYS A 3 11.43 -18.17 3.78
N SER A 4 10.31 -18.66 4.31
CA SER A 4 9.00 -18.07 4.05
C SER A 4 8.96 -16.60 4.47
N ARG A 5 8.41 -15.75 3.61
CA ARG A 5 8.30 -14.29 3.79
C ARG A 5 6.88 -13.94 4.24
N TYR A 6 6.50 -14.35 5.45
CA TYR A 6 5.21 -13.97 6.02
C TYR A 6 5.35 -12.70 6.85
N PHE A 7 4.24 -11.98 6.99
CA PHE A 7 4.15 -10.88 7.95
C PHE A 7 4.46 -11.40 9.37
N SER A 8 5.27 -10.66 10.11
CA SER A 8 5.57 -10.95 11.52
C SER A 8 4.95 -9.89 12.42
N ARG A 9 5.30 -8.62 12.21
CA ARG A 9 4.77 -7.49 13.01
C ARG A 9 4.85 -6.18 12.25
N VAL A 10 4.03 -5.22 12.66
CA VAL A 10 4.21 -3.81 12.29
C VAL A 10 5.21 -3.18 13.25
N ASP A 11 6.21 -2.49 12.71
CA ASP A 11 7.21 -1.75 13.49
C ASP A 11 6.83 -0.28 13.61
N GLU A 12 6.28 0.32 12.54
CA GLU A 12 5.87 1.72 12.52
C GLU A 12 4.64 1.93 11.63
N ILE A 13 3.73 2.80 12.07
CA ILE A 13 2.72 3.45 11.22
C ILE A 13 2.83 4.96 11.42
N ARG A 14 3.14 5.67 10.34
CA ARG A 14 3.24 7.13 10.34
C ARG A 14 2.21 7.71 9.38
N VAL A 15 1.42 8.67 9.86
CA VAL A 15 0.52 9.43 9.00
C VAL A 15 1.33 10.53 8.31
N LEU A 16 1.30 10.53 6.97
CA LEU A 16 1.97 11.53 6.15
C LEU A 16 1.01 12.69 5.83
N GLU A 17 -0.22 12.35 5.43
CA GLU A 17 -1.28 13.30 5.08
C GLU A 17 -2.62 12.75 5.58
N LYS A 18 -3.54 13.62 6.00
CA LYS A 18 -4.87 13.20 6.48
C LYS A 18 -5.93 14.28 6.26
N THR A 19 -7.10 13.84 5.85
CA THR A 19 -8.35 14.60 5.85
C THR A 19 -9.41 13.87 6.71
N ALA A 20 -10.67 14.31 6.67
CA ALA A 20 -11.77 13.62 7.33
C ALA A 20 -11.98 12.20 6.77
N ASP A 21 -11.78 12.03 5.46
CA ASP A 21 -12.17 10.83 4.71
C ASP A 21 -11.03 10.17 3.92
N SER A 22 -9.82 10.73 3.97
CA SER A 22 -8.62 10.15 3.35
C SER A 22 -7.41 10.24 4.26
N ALA A 23 -6.46 9.31 4.10
CA ALA A 23 -5.15 9.40 4.73
C ALA A 23 -4.09 8.79 3.83
N ARG A 24 -2.88 9.33 3.86
CA ARG A 24 -1.68 8.69 3.33
C ARG A 24 -0.82 8.27 4.51
N ILE A 25 -0.50 6.99 4.59
CA ILE A 25 0.32 6.45 5.68
C ILE A 25 1.57 5.79 5.12
N HIS A 26 2.65 5.88 5.88
CA HIS A 26 3.83 5.06 5.72
C HIS A 26 3.80 3.94 6.76
N VAL A 27 4.02 2.70 6.33
CA VAL A 27 4.05 1.53 7.21
C VAL A 27 5.39 0.84 7.04
N ARG A 28 6.06 0.58 8.16
CA ARG A 28 7.22 -0.30 8.23
C ARG A 28 6.86 -1.56 8.99
N PHE A 29 7.22 -2.71 8.45
CA PHE A 29 6.90 -4.00 9.05
C PHE A 29 8.03 -5.01 8.86
N THR A 30 8.14 -5.91 9.83
CA THR A 30 9.12 -6.99 9.83
C THR A 30 8.46 -8.27 9.30
N LEU A 31 9.19 -9.02 8.47
CA LEU A 31 8.80 -10.35 8.00
C LEU A 31 9.39 -11.45 8.88
N THR A 32 8.84 -12.67 8.79
CA THR A 32 9.31 -13.85 9.57
C THR A 32 10.76 -14.23 9.33
N ASN A 33 11.36 -13.76 8.23
CA ASN A 33 12.78 -13.97 7.94
C ASN A 33 13.71 -12.89 8.55
N GLY A 34 13.15 -11.91 9.27
CA GLY A 34 13.88 -10.80 9.89
C GLY A 34 14.12 -9.59 8.97
N ASN A 35 13.66 -9.64 7.72
CA ASN A 35 13.74 -8.49 6.82
C ASN A 35 12.70 -7.44 7.19
N ASN A 36 13.05 -6.17 6.99
CA ASN A 36 12.11 -5.06 7.09
C ASN A 36 11.68 -4.64 5.70
N GLU A 37 10.40 -4.36 5.55
CA GLU A 37 9.80 -3.79 4.35
C GLU A 37 9.08 -2.49 4.72
N GLU A 38 9.04 -1.58 3.76
CA GLU A 38 8.39 -0.28 3.90
C GLU A 38 7.38 -0.09 2.77
N GLN A 39 6.20 0.42 3.09
CA GLN A 39 5.11 0.60 2.13
C GLN A 39 4.30 1.84 2.48
N GLU A 40 4.03 2.66 1.47
CA GLU A 40 3.06 3.74 1.58
C GLU A 40 1.68 3.31 1.07
N LEU A 41 0.65 3.62 1.85
CA LEU A 41 -0.74 3.27 1.54
C LEU A 41 -1.60 4.53 1.52
N VAL A 42 -2.51 4.59 0.56
CA VAL A 42 -3.62 5.55 0.58
C VAL A 42 -4.81 4.84 1.19
N LEU A 43 -5.37 5.44 2.22
CA LEU A 43 -6.57 4.99 2.90
C LEU A 43 -7.75 5.91 2.54
N GLN A 44 -8.92 5.31 2.40
CA GLN A 44 -10.17 6.04 2.28
C GLN A 44 -11.14 5.58 3.37
N ARG A 45 -11.86 6.53 3.96
CA ARG A 45 -12.89 6.23 4.93
C ARG A 45 -14.19 5.89 4.19
N ARG A 46 -14.74 4.71 4.45
CA ARG A 46 -16.01 4.23 3.91
C ARG A 46 -16.80 3.59 5.04
N GLU A 47 -18.06 4.01 5.20
CA GLU A 47 -18.96 3.50 6.25
C GLU A 47 -18.32 3.51 7.65
N GLY A 48 -17.59 4.59 7.95
CA GLY A 48 -16.91 4.78 9.23
C GLY A 48 -15.59 4.02 9.40
N LYS A 49 -15.22 3.13 8.46
CA LYS A 49 -13.99 2.31 8.48
C LYS A 49 -12.95 2.86 7.50
N TRP A 50 -11.67 2.64 7.82
CA TRP A 50 -10.57 2.93 6.90
C TRP A 50 -10.28 1.71 6.04
N GLU A 51 -10.34 1.89 4.73
CA GLU A 51 -10.02 0.88 3.73
C GLU A 51 -8.78 1.30 2.94
N ILE A 52 -7.98 0.33 2.50
CA ILE A 52 -6.84 0.60 1.61
C ILE A 52 -7.39 0.89 0.21
N ALA A 53 -7.20 2.13 -0.24
CA ALA A 53 -7.61 2.58 -1.57
C ALA A 53 -6.48 2.40 -2.61
N ASP A 54 -5.21 2.52 -2.19
CA ASP A 54 -4.09 2.38 -3.12
C ASP A 54 -2.77 2.01 -2.40
N PHE A 55 -1.86 1.41 -3.17
CA PHE A 55 -0.48 1.15 -2.79
C PHE A 55 0.43 2.09 -3.58
N ILE A 56 1.25 2.88 -2.87
CA ILE A 56 2.23 3.75 -3.50
C ILE A 56 3.56 3.02 -3.55
N ARG A 57 3.94 2.57 -4.75
CA ARG A 57 5.21 1.86 -4.94
C ARG A 57 6.38 2.84 -5.07
N PRO A 58 7.54 2.52 -4.49
CA PRO A 58 8.77 3.24 -4.79
C PRO A 58 8.98 3.33 -6.31
N ASN A 59 9.37 4.51 -6.79
CA ASN A 59 9.70 4.83 -8.19
C ASN A 59 8.58 4.69 -9.23
N SER A 60 7.45 4.05 -8.92
CA SER A 60 6.34 3.84 -9.87
C SER A 60 5.01 4.45 -9.42
N GLY A 61 4.92 4.94 -8.19
CA GLY A 61 3.73 5.62 -7.68
C GLY A 61 2.54 4.68 -7.51
N SER A 62 1.35 5.21 -7.74
CA SER A 62 0.05 4.52 -7.59
C SER A 62 0.01 3.20 -8.37
N LEU A 63 -0.28 2.10 -7.66
CA LEU A 63 -0.53 0.81 -8.28
C LEU A 63 -1.87 0.80 -9.00
N LEU A 64 -2.91 1.39 -8.40
CA LEU A 64 -4.24 1.45 -9.00
C LEU A 64 -4.20 2.12 -10.39
N LYS A 65 -3.55 3.29 -10.50
CA LYS A 65 -3.40 3.99 -11.79
C LYS A 65 -2.65 3.16 -12.84
N GLN A 66 -1.67 2.35 -12.41
CA GLN A 66 -0.95 1.46 -13.32
C GLN A 66 -1.83 0.31 -13.83
N ILE A 67 -2.72 -0.21 -12.98
CA ILE A 67 -3.72 -1.22 -13.38
C ILE A 67 -4.72 -0.60 -14.36
N GLU A 68 -5.27 0.57 -14.03
CA GLU A 68 -6.21 1.31 -14.89
C GLU A 68 -5.61 1.59 -16.27
N ALA A 69 -4.37 2.11 -16.33
CA ALA A 69 -3.68 2.40 -17.58
C ALA A 69 -3.48 1.14 -18.44
N LYS A 70 -3.08 0.01 -17.83
CA LYS A 70 -2.92 -1.26 -18.55
C LYS A 70 -4.26 -1.82 -19.04
N THR A 71 -5.33 -1.69 -18.25
CA THR A 71 -6.67 -2.12 -18.65
C THR A 71 -7.20 -1.28 -19.81
N ALA A 72 -7.06 0.05 -19.73
CA ALA A 72 -7.45 0.93 -20.81
C ALA A 72 -6.67 0.68 -22.11
N ALA A 73 -5.38 0.37 -22.01
CA ALA A 73 -4.56 0.02 -23.19
C ALA A 73 -5.03 -1.27 -23.86
N ARG A 74 -5.48 -2.27 -23.09
CA ARG A 74 -6.02 -3.54 -23.62
C ARG A 74 -7.39 -3.36 -24.27
N LEU A 75 -8.24 -2.47 -23.76
CA LEU A 75 -9.58 -2.24 -24.32
C LEU A 75 -9.56 -1.46 -25.65
N LYS A 76 -8.45 -0.81 -25.99
CA LYS A 76 -8.26 -0.09 -27.26
C LYS A 76 -7.67 -0.96 -28.37
N GLN A 77 -7.32 -2.21 -28.08
CA GLN A 77 -6.86 -3.22 -29.03
C GLN A 77 -8.04 -4.02 -29.55
#